data_AF-A0A5K0Z3W7-F1
#
_entry.id   AF-A0A5K0Z3W7-F1
#
_cell.length_a   1.000
_cell.length_b   1.000
_cell.length_c   1.000
_cell.angle_alpha   90.00
_cell.angle_beta   90.00
_cell.angle_gamma   90.00
#
_symmetry.space_group_name_H-M   'P 1'
#
loop_
_entity.id
_entity.type
_entity.pdbx_description
1 polymer ?
#
loop_
_entity_poly.entity_id
_entity_poly.type
_entity_poly.pdbx_seq_one_letter_code
_entity_poly.pdbx_strand_id
1 'polypeptide(L)' 'IDHSIVESFGGGGKTCITARVYPKLAVGDDARLHVFNKGSSAVTVSKFRAWSMRKPSIN' A
#
# COMPACT_ATOMS: atom_id res chain seq x y z
N ILE A 1 -0.81 -4.69 -1.43
CA ILE A 1 -0.91 -4.87 0.03
C ILE A 1 -1.73 -6.11 0.26
N ASP A 2 -1.16 -7.13 0.89
CA ASP A 2 -1.84 -8.37 1.22
C ASP A 2 -1.55 -8.74 2.67
N HIS A 3 -2.42 -8.29 3.58
CA HIS A 3 -2.32 -8.51 5.02
C HIS A 3 -0.92 -8.23 5.61
N SER A 4 -0.08 -9.27 5.70
CA SER A 4 1.27 -9.21 6.28
C SER A 4 2.40 -8.88 5.30
N ILE A 5 2.11 -8.66 4.01
CA ILE A 5 3.10 -8.30 2.99
C ILE A 5 2.71 -7.04 2.22
N VAL A 6 3.72 -6.20 1.96
CA VAL A 6 3.60 -4.99 1.12
C VAL A 6 4.69 -5.03 0.06
N GLU A 7 4.28 -4.95 -1.19
CA GLU A 7 5.16 -4.83 -2.36
C GLU A 7 5.00 -3.43 -2.96
N SER A 8 6.11 -2.70 -3.05
CA SER A 8 6.14 -1.32 -3.53
C SER A 8 6.96 -1.22 -4.81
N PHE A 9 6.39 -0.56 -5.83
CA PHE A 9 7.00 -0.38 -7.15
C PHE A 9 7.12 1.11 -7.49
N GLY A 10 8.34 1.65 -7.42
CA GLY A 10 8.64 3.05 -7.74
C GLY A 10 9.01 3.24 -9.22
N GLY A 11 8.62 4.37 -9.81
CA GLY A 11 9.02 4.74 -11.19
C GLY A 11 8.61 3.72 -12.27
N GLY A 12 7.50 2.99 -12.06
CA GLY A 12 7.05 1.92 -12.95
C GLY A 12 7.82 0.60 -12.81
N GLY A 13 8.45 0.34 -11.67
CA GLY A 13 9.18 -0.91 -11.39
C GLY A 13 10.70 -0.81 -11.51
N LYS A 14 11.26 0.39 -11.70
CA LYS A 14 12.72 0.62 -11.67
C LYS A 14 13.32 0.38 -10.28
N THR A 15 12.49 0.49 -9.24
CA THR A 15 12.86 0.22 -7.86
C THR A 15 11.74 -0.55 -7.21
N CYS A 16 12.09 -1.68 -6.60
CA CYS A 16 11.16 -2.58 -5.94
C CYS A 16 11.59 -2.78 -4.49
N ILE A 17 10.62 -2.72 -3.57
CA ILE A 17 10.86 -2.97 -2.15
C ILE A 17 9.72 -3.86 -1.62
N THR A 18 10.09 -4.95 -0.95
CA THR A 18 9.15 -5.86 -0.28
C THR A 18 9.36 -5.79 1.22
N ALA A 19 8.26 -5.67 1.97
CA ALA A 19 8.27 -5.62 3.43
C ALA A 19 7.26 -6.61 4.03
N ARG A 20 7.60 -7.15 5.20
CA ARG A 20 6.73 -8.00 6.02
C ARG A 20 6.38 -7.29 7.32
N VAL A 21 5.11 -7.30 7.70
CA VAL A 21 4.59 -6.62 8.89
C VAL A 21 3.52 -7.46 9.59
N TYR A 22 3.40 -7.32 10.92
CA TYR A 22 2.43 -8.07 11.75
C TYR A 22 1.72 -7.12 12.74
N PRO A 23 0.78 -6.28 12.26
CA PRO A 23 0.10 -5.30 13.09
C PRO A 23 -0.90 -5.96 14.05
N LYS A 24 -1.11 -5.35 15.23
CA LYS A 24 -2.13 -5.80 16.20
C LYS A 24 -3.52 -5.22 15.95
N LEU A 25 -3.59 -4.00 15.42
CA LEU A 25 -4.85 -3.25 15.30
C LEU A 25 -5.32 -3.12 13.84
N ALA A 26 -4.41 -2.92 12.89
CA ALA A 26 -4.75 -2.76 11.48
C ALA A 26 -4.89 -4.13 10.78
N VAL A 27 -5.94 -4.88 11.12
CA VAL A 27 -6.22 -6.22 10.58
C VAL A 27 -7.61 -6.24 9.94
N GLY A 28 -7.74 -6.82 8.74
CA GLY A 28 -9.02 -6.92 8.05
C GLY A 28 -9.66 -5.54 7.81
N ASP A 29 -10.91 -5.38 8.23
CA ASP A 29 -11.71 -4.17 8.03
C ASP A 29 -11.23 -2.96 8.87
N ASP A 30 -10.41 -3.20 9.89
CA ASP A 30 -9.78 -2.15 10.70
C ASP A 30 -8.56 -1.52 10.00
N ALA A 31 -8.07 -2.13 8.93
CA ALA A 31 -6.99 -1.56 8.13
C ALA A 31 -7.47 -0.31 7.36
N ARG A 32 -6.64 0.74 7.37
CA ARG A 32 -6.90 2.01 6.66
C ARG A 32 -5.76 2.34 5.71
N LEU A 33 -6.08 3.02 4.61
CA LEU A 33 -5.14 3.50 3.60
C LEU A 33 -5.13 5.02 3.57
N HIS A 34 -3.94 5.62 3.60
CA HIS A 34 -3.76 7.07 3.62
C HIS A 34 -2.78 7.52 2.53
N VAL A 35 -3.02 8.72 1.99
CA VAL A 35 -2.05 9.48 1.21
C VAL A 35 -1.63 10.66 2.06
N PHE A 36 -0.33 10.87 2.26
CA PHE A 36 0.18 11.89 3.17
C PHE A 36 1.41 12.61 2.62
N ASN A 37 1.58 13.86 3.05
CA ASN A 37 2.78 14.66 2.85
C ASN A 37 3.16 15.29 4.19
N LYS A 38 4.41 15.07 4.64
CA LYS A 38 4.98 15.67 5.85
C LYS A 38 6.15 16.62 5.54
N GLY A 39 6.36 16.98 4.27
CA GLY A 39 7.32 18.00 3.86
C GLY A 39 6.80 19.42 4.08
N SER A 40 7.69 20.41 3.95
CA SER A 40 7.36 21.84 4.08
C SER A 40 6.65 22.42 2.86
N SER A 41 6.85 21.82 1.69
CA SER A 41 6.23 22.25 0.44
C SER A 41 5.01 21.41 0.10
N ALA A 42 3.99 22.06 -0.47
CA ALA A 42 2.82 21.38 -0.99
C ALA A 42 3.17 20.51 -2.21
N VAL A 43 2.47 19.38 -2.35
CA VAL A 43 2.60 18.46 -3.47
C VAL A 43 1.20 18.09 -3.95
N THR A 44 1.02 18.06 -5.27
CA THR A 44 -0.25 17.67 -5.90
C THR A 44 -0.20 16.22 -6.35
N VAL A 45 -1.22 15.45 -5.96
CA VAL A 45 -1.43 14.10 -6.48
C VAL A 45 -2.26 14.19 -7.75
N SER A 46 -1.62 14.08 -8.92
CA SER A 46 -2.31 14.18 -10.21
C SER A 46 -3.29 13.04 -10.46
N LYS A 47 -3.04 11.86 -9.89
CA LYS A 47 -3.90 10.67 -10.02
C LYS A 47 -3.65 9.69 -8.89
N PHE A 48 -4.74 9.18 -8.31
CA PHE A 48 -4.71 8.10 -7.33
C PHE A 48 -5.79 7.07 -7.70
N ARG A 49 -5.44 5.78 -7.62
CA ARG A 49 -6.37 4.67 -7.86
C ARG A 49 -6.11 3.59 -6.81
N ALA A 50 -7.17 3.10 -6.20
CA ALA A 50 -7.14 2.01 -5.24
C ALA A 50 -8.21 0.98 -5.65
N TRP A 51 -7.87 -0.30 -5.53
CA TRP A 51 -8.77 -1.40 -5.83
C TRP A 51 -8.75 -2.42 -4.68
N SER A 52 -9.93 -2.86 -4.27
CA SER A 52 -10.06 -4.03 -3.39
C SER A 52 -9.75 -5.29 -4.18
N MET A 53 -8.80 -6.07 -3.70
CA MET A 53 -8.37 -7.31 -4.33
C MET A 53 -9.21 -8.48 -3.80
N ARG A 54 -9.72 -9.33 -4.69
CA ARG A 54 -10.37 -10.59 -4.31
C ARG A 54 -9.31 -11.62 -3.95
N LYS A 55 -9.65 -12.53 -3.04
CA LYS A 55 -8.80 -13.68 -2.71
C LYS A 55 -8.66 -14.58 -3.95
N PRO A 56 -7.43 -14.94 -4.37
CA PRO A 56 -7.23 -15.91 -5.43
C PRO A 56 -7.48 -17.34 -4.91
N SER A 57 -7.81 -18.26 -5.82
CA SER A 57 -7.66 -19.70 -5.56
C SER A 57 -6.20 -20.06 -5.77
N ILE A 58 -5.58 -20.68 -4.79
CA ILE A 58 -4.19 -21.15 -4.85
C ILE A 58 -4.23 -22.67 -4.69
N ASN A 59 -3.45 -23.38 -5.51
CA ASN A 59 -3.37 -24.85 -5.53
C ASN A 59 -2.73 -25.44 -4.27
#